data_AF-A0A2G3K6Q2-F1
#
_entry.id   AF-A0A2G3K6Q2-F1
#
_cell.length_a   1.000
_cell.length_b   1.000
_cell.length_c   1.000
_cell.angle_alpha   90.00
_cell.angle_beta   90.00
_cell.angle_gamma   90.00
#
_symmetry.space_group_name_H-M   'P 1'
#
loop_
_entity.id
_entity.type
_entity.pdbx_description
1 polymer ?
#
loop_
_entity_poly.entity_id
_entity_poly.type
_entity_poly.pdbx_seq_one_letter_code
_entity_poly.pdbx_strand_id
1 'polypeptide(L)'
;MAVSDTRLSDYTHLLELTQALLALARAEAWDTLLDAIPAQQAAMAATLRGNDALSNCPADIRAALTALIKQIDTANREVLERVTAWRTQVSAILEEINATRQNGKRISRAYGG
;
A
#
# COMPACT_ATOMS: atom_id res chain seq x y z
N MET A 1 -30.07 1.23 -14.07
CA MET A 1 -29.24 0.02 -13.86
C MET A 1 -27.77 0.26 -14.19
N ALA A 2 -27.40 0.86 -15.34
CA ALA A 2 -26.00 1.02 -15.76
C ALA A 2 -25.03 1.68 -14.74
N VAL A 3 -25.44 2.74 -14.04
CA VAL A 3 -24.52 3.49 -13.13
C VAL A 3 -24.15 2.70 -11.86
N SER A 4 -25.05 1.85 -11.37
CA SER A 4 -24.80 1.02 -10.17
C SER A 4 -23.84 -0.13 -10.48
N ASP A 5 -23.98 -0.73 -11.67
CA ASP A 5 -23.12 -1.83 -12.12
C ASP A 5 -21.69 -1.34 -12.41
N THR A 6 -21.54 -0.16 -13.03
CA THR A 6 -20.22 0.46 -13.24
C THR A 6 -19.52 0.75 -11.91
N ARG A 7 -20.25 1.26 -10.91
CA ARG A 7 -19.67 1.52 -9.57
C ARG A 7 -19.19 0.26 -8.88
N LEU A 8 -20.00 -0.80 -8.89
CA LEU A 8 -19.57 -2.07 -8.32
C LEU A 8 -18.31 -2.58 -9.02
N SER A 9 -18.28 -2.51 -10.35
CA SER A 9 -17.10 -2.87 -11.14
C SER A 9 -15.86 -2.06 -10.74
N ASP A 10 -15.98 -0.75 -10.57
CA ASP A 10 -14.86 0.13 -10.20
C ASP A 10 -14.32 -0.21 -8.80
N TYR A 11 -15.19 -0.43 -7.82
CA TYR A 11 -14.79 -0.82 -6.47
C TYR A 11 -14.24 -2.25 -6.40
N THR A 12 -14.77 -3.17 -7.19
CA THR A 12 -14.22 -4.53 -7.32
C THR A 12 -12.81 -4.49 -7.92
N HIS A 13 -12.61 -3.71 -8.99
CA HIS A 13 -11.28 -3.54 -9.58
C HIS A 13 -10.28 -2.91 -8.61
N LEU A 14 -10.70 -1.88 -7.85
CA LEU A 14 -9.86 -1.30 -6.81
C LEU A 14 -9.50 -2.30 -5.70
N LEU A 15 -10.45 -3.16 -5.31
CA LEU A 15 -10.20 -4.23 -4.35
C LEU A 15 -9.17 -5.24 -4.88
N GLU A 16 -9.28 -5.68 -6.12
CA GLU A 16 -8.33 -6.60 -6.76
C GLU A 16 -6.91 -6.03 -6.75
N LEU A 17 -6.74 -4.77 -7.17
CA LEU A 17 -5.44 -4.08 -7.13
C LEU A 17 -4.90 -3.96 -5.70
N THR A 18 -5.76 -3.65 -4.73
CA THR A 18 -5.36 -3.52 -3.33
C THR A 18 -4.95 -4.87 -2.73
N GLN A 19 -5.63 -5.95 -3.10
CA GLN A 19 -5.26 -7.32 -2.71
C GLN A 19 -3.95 -7.77 -3.36
N ALA A 20 -3.70 -7.40 -4.62
CA ALA A 20 -2.42 -7.65 -5.27
C ALA A 20 -1.26 -6.94 -4.55
N LEU A 21 -1.44 -5.66 -4.18
CA LEU A 21 -0.47 -4.94 -3.35
C LEU A 21 -0.24 -5.61 -1.99
N LEU A 22 -1.31 -6.08 -1.35
CA LEU A 22 -1.20 -6.82 -0.10
C LEU A 22 -0.41 -8.12 -0.25
N ALA A 23 -0.64 -8.87 -1.33
CA ALA A 23 0.12 -10.07 -1.62
C ALA A 23 1.61 -9.77 -1.83
N LEU A 24 1.94 -8.70 -2.57
CA LEU A 24 3.32 -8.25 -2.74
C LEU A 24 3.95 -7.81 -1.42
N ALA A 25 3.20 -7.10 -0.55
CA ALA A 25 3.67 -6.69 0.77
C ALA A 25 3.93 -7.88 1.70
N ARG A 26 3.11 -8.93 1.60
CA ARG A 26 3.28 -10.18 2.36
C ARG A 26 4.46 -11.02 1.84
N ALA A 27 4.72 -10.96 0.55
CA ALA A 27 5.87 -11.62 -0.08
C ALA A 27 7.15 -10.78 0.02
N GLU A 28 7.11 -9.59 0.64
CA GLU A 28 8.23 -8.66 0.77
C GLU A 28 8.83 -8.25 -0.60
N ALA A 29 8.02 -8.29 -1.66
CA ALA A 29 8.41 -7.91 -3.01
C ALA A 29 8.35 -6.39 -3.20
N TRP A 30 9.19 -5.66 -2.45
CA TRP A 30 9.08 -4.20 -2.29
C TRP A 30 9.23 -3.41 -3.59
N ASP A 31 10.14 -3.81 -4.48
CA ASP A 31 10.33 -3.12 -5.76
C ASP A 31 9.07 -3.23 -6.62
N THR A 32 8.54 -4.44 -6.78
CA THR A 32 7.30 -4.69 -7.53
C THR A 32 6.09 -4.04 -6.87
N LEU A 33 6.06 -3.97 -5.53
CA LEU A 33 5.02 -3.26 -4.79
C LEU A 33 5.04 -1.77 -5.15
N LEU A 34 6.22 -1.13 -5.13
CA LEU A 34 6.37 0.29 -5.42
C LEU A 34 5.94 0.62 -6.87
N ASP A 35 6.27 -0.26 -7.81
CA ASP A 35 5.87 -0.12 -9.22
C ASP A 35 4.35 -0.26 -9.42
N ALA A 36 3.67 -1.00 -8.57
CA ALA A 36 2.23 -1.24 -8.66
C ALA A 36 1.35 -0.15 -7.97
N ILE A 37 1.93 0.67 -7.08
CA ILE A 37 1.20 1.74 -6.37
C ILE A 37 0.51 2.74 -7.32
N PRO A 38 1.15 3.26 -8.39
CA PRO A 38 0.52 4.23 -9.27
C PRO A 38 -0.77 3.72 -9.92
N ALA A 39 -0.82 2.43 -10.27
CA ALA A 39 -2.01 1.81 -10.84
C ALA A 39 -3.19 1.80 -9.84
N GLN A 40 -2.90 1.46 -8.57
CA GLN A 40 -3.91 1.51 -7.50
C GLN A 40 -4.38 2.95 -7.24
N GLN A 41 -3.47 3.92 -7.23
CA GLN A 41 -3.82 5.33 -7.05
C GLN A 41 -4.71 5.85 -8.19
N ALA A 42 -4.41 5.46 -9.43
CA ALA A 42 -5.23 5.81 -10.59
C ALA A 42 -6.64 5.21 -10.49
N ALA A 43 -6.75 3.93 -10.09
CA ALA A 43 -8.02 3.28 -9.86
C ALA A 43 -8.82 3.96 -8.73
N MET A 44 -8.16 4.36 -7.64
CA MET A 44 -8.79 5.09 -6.53
C MET A 44 -9.26 6.49 -6.95
N ALA A 45 -8.48 7.19 -7.78
CA ALA A 45 -8.90 8.49 -8.33
C ALA A 45 -10.07 8.35 -9.30
N ALA A 46 -10.19 7.22 -10.01
CA ALA A 46 -11.33 6.92 -10.87
C ALA A 46 -12.60 6.65 -10.02
N THR A 47 -12.51 5.82 -8.99
CA THR A 47 -13.64 5.50 -8.10
C THR A 47 -14.14 6.75 -7.36
N LEU A 48 -13.25 7.64 -6.94
CA LEU A 48 -13.60 8.90 -6.26
C LEU A 48 -14.25 9.92 -7.19
N ARG A 49 -13.82 10.00 -8.47
CA ARG A 49 -14.42 10.93 -9.46
C ARG A 49 -15.84 10.54 -9.86
N GLY A 50 -16.21 9.27 -9.81
CA GLY A 50 -17.57 8.80 -10.07
C GLY A 50 -18.56 8.96 -8.92
N ASN A 51 -18.13 9.56 -7.80
CA ASN A 51 -18.85 9.53 -6.53
C ASN A 51 -19.91 10.65 -6.41
N ASP A 52 -20.90 10.64 -7.31
CA ASP A 52 -22.19 11.28 -7.02
C ASP A 52 -22.88 10.48 -5.91
N ALA A 53 -23.30 11.19 -4.86
CA ALA A 53 -23.70 10.65 -3.55
C ALA A 53 -24.32 9.23 -3.57
N LEU A 54 -23.72 8.33 -2.77
CA LEU A 54 -24.20 6.96 -2.47
C LEU A 54 -25.66 6.90 -1.97
N SER A 55 -26.23 8.05 -1.60
CA SER A 55 -27.64 8.22 -1.23
C SER A 55 -28.60 7.79 -2.33
N ASN A 56 -28.19 7.87 -3.60
CA ASN A 56 -29.04 7.54 -4.75
C ASN A 56 -28.95 6.06 -5.16
N CYS A 57 -28.11 5.26 -4.49
CA CYS A 57 -28.02 3.83 -4.76
C CYS A 57 -29.07 3.03 -3.95
N PRO A 58 -29.63 1.96 -4.55
CA PRO A 58 -30.40 0.94 -3.83
C PRO A 58 -29.67 0.41 -2.59
N ALA A 59 -30.42 -0.01 -1.57
CA ALA A 59 -29.87 -0.39 -0.26
C ALA A 59 -28.93 -1.60 -0.32
N ASP A 60 -29.24 -2.58 -1.18
CA ASP A 60 -28.43 -3.76 -1.50
C ASP A 60 -27.09 -3.37 -2.14
N ILE A 61 -27.11 -2.49 -3.14
CA ILE A 61 -25.89 -1.98 -3.79
C ILE A 61 -25.04 -1.20 -2.79
N ARG A 62 -25.66 -0.39 -1.94
CA ARG A 62 -24.97 0.37 -0.89
C ARG A 62 -24.30 -0.54 0.13
N ALA A 63 -24.96 -1.63 0.54
CA ALA A 63 -24.39 -2.62 1.44
C ALA A 63 -23.17 -3.31 0.79
N ALA A 64 -23.26 -3.69 -0.48
CA ALA A 64 -22.16 -4.29 -1.23
C ALA A 64 -20.96 -3.34 -1.35
N LEU A 65 -21.19 -2.09 -1.76
CA LEU A 65 -20.13 -1.06 -1.84
C LEU A 65 -19.48 -0.80 -0.47
N THR A 66 -20.27 -0.74 0.60
CA THR A 66 -19.75 -0.58 1.96
C THR A 66 -18.86 -1.76 2.37
N ALA A 67 -19.24 -2.99 2.01
CA ALA A 67 -18.42 -4.17 2.27
C ALA A 67 -17.09 -4.11 1.49
N LEU A 68 -17.12 -3.72 0.21
CA LEU A 68 -15.92 -3.54 -0.61
C LEU A 68 -14.98 -2.48 -0.03
N ILE A 69 -15.52 -1.31 0.36
CA ILE A 69 -14.75 -0.23 0.98
C ILE A 69 -14.05 -0.70 2.25
N LYS A 70 -14.75 -1.44 3.12
CA LYS A 70 -14.15 -1.98 4.35
C LYS A 70 -13.00 -2.96 4.06
N GLN A 71 -13.14 -3.79 3.03
CA GLN A 71 -12.08 -4.72 2.63
C GLN A 71 -10.86 -3.96 2.08
N ILE A 72 -11.09 -2.96 1.24
CA ILE A 72 -10.03 -2.09 0.70
C ILE A 72 -9.29 -1.37 1.83
N ASP A 73 -10.01 -0.74 2.77
CA ASP A 73 -9.41 -0.05 3.92
C ASP A 73 -8.59 -1.01 4.80
N THR A 74 -9.13 -2.20 5.09
CA THR A 74 -8.41 -3.22 5.87
C THR A 74 -7.11 -3.64 5.19
N ALA A 75 -7.16 -3.93 3.88
CA ALA A 75 -5.98 -4.34 3.12
C ALA A 75 -4.94 -3.22 3.03
N ASN A 76 -5.37 -1.97 2.81
CA ASN A 76 -4.48 -0.81 2.78
C ASN A 76 -3.77 -0.59 4.12
N ARG A 77 -4.47 -0.75 5.25
CA ARG A 77 -3.85 -0.64 6.58
C ARG A 77 -2.76 -1.67 6.79
N GLU A 78 -3.01 -2.92 6.40
CA GLU A 78 -2.00 -3.98 6.51
C GLU A 78 -0.78 -3.70 5.60
N VAL A 79 -0.99 -3.22 4.38
CA VAL A 79 0.11 -2.80 3.49
C VAL A 79 0.94 -1.70 4.15
N LEU A 80 0.30 -0.66 4.69
CA LEU A 80 0.98 0.46 5.34
C LEU A 80 1.76 0.02 6.58
N GLU A 81 1.21 -0.85 7.40
CA GLU A 81 1.87 -1.42 8.57
C GLU A 81 3.15 -2.16 8.16
N ARG A 82 3.05 -3.03 7.15
CA ARG A 82 4.19 -3.79 6.62
C ARG A 82 5.27 -2.89 6.03
N VAL A 83 4.89 -1.91 5.22
CA VAL A 83 5.84 -0.94 4.65
C VAL A 83 6.52 -0.13 5.75
N THR A 84 5.81 0.25 6.80
CA THR A 84 6.37 0.99 7.95
C THR A 84 7.37 0.14 8.73
N ALA A 85 7.04 -1.14 8.97
CA ALA A 85 7.95 -2.08 9.61
C ALA A 85 9.22 -2.29 8.77
N TRP A 86 9.07 -2.50 7.46
CA TRP A 86 10.20 -2.62 6.52
C TRP A 86 11.10 -1.38 6.53
N ARG A 87 10.52 -0.17 6.45
CA ARG A 87 11.29 1.09 6.52
C ARG A 87 12.07 1.23 7.82
N THR A 88 11.51 0.74 8.93
CA THR A 88 12.18 0.75 10.25
C THR A 88 13.38 -0.18 10.24
N GLN A 89 13.25 -1.39 9.68
CA GLN A 89 14.35 -2.34 9.53
C GLN A 89 15.47 -1.80 8.63
N VAL A 90 15.12 -1.22 7.47
CA VAL A 90 16.10 -0.62 6.55
C VAL A 90 16.86 0.52 7.23
N SER A 91 16.17 1.37 7.99
CA SER A 91 16.80 2.46 8.73
C SER A 91 17.81 1.93 9.76
N ALA A 92 17.44 0.91 10.52
CA ALA A 92 18.34 0.28 11.49
C ALA A 92 19.60 -0.33 10.84
N ILE A 93 19.46 -1.01 9.70
CA ILE A 93 20.58 -1.56 8.95
C ILE A 93 21.53 -0.44 8.47
N LEU A 94 20.98 0.67 7.96
CA LEU A 94 21.79 1.80 7.51
C LEU A 94 22.55 2.47 8.67
N GLU A 95 21.94 2.57 9.85
CA GLU A 95 22.60 3.06 11.05
C GLU A 95 23.75 2.15 11.50
N GLU A 96 23.54 0.83 11.48
CA GLU A 96 24.56 -0.16 11.81
C GLU A 96 25.76 -0.11 10.84
N ILE A 97 25.49 0.00 9.53
CA ILE A 97 26.54 0.16 8.51
C ILE A 97 27.35 1.43 8.77
N ASN A 98 26.69 2.54 9.10
CA ASN A 98 27.36 3.80 9.41
C ASN A 98 28.21 3.70 10.67
N ALA A 99 27.68 3.09 11.74
CA ALA A 99 28.43 2.85 12.97
C ALA A 99 29.67 1.98 12.73
N THR A 100 29.52 0.91 11.94
CA THR A 100 30.62 0.01 11.55
C THR A 100 31.69 0.76 10.76
N ARG A 101 31.29 1.62 9.81
CA ARG A 101 32.21 2.45 9.03
C ARG A 101 32.97 3.45 9.89
N GLN A 102 32.30 4.08 10.86
CA GLN A 102 32.94 5.00 11.80
C GLN A 102 33.94 4.28 12.72
N ASN A 103 33.57 3.10 13.23
CA ASN A 103 34.45 2.28 14.04
C ASN A 103 35.68 1.80 13.25
N GLY A 104 35.50 1.37 12.01
CA GLY A 104 36.61 0.99 11.12
C GLY A 104 37.59 2.14 10.90
N LYS A 105 37.10 3.37 10.66
CA LYS A 105 37.94 4.58 10.56
C LYS A 105 38.69 4.90 11.86
N ARG A 106 38.08 4.65 13.02
CA ARG A 106 38.72 4.87 14.33
C ARG A 106 39.84 3.86 14.56
N ILE A 107 39.59 2.59 14.28
CA ILE A 107 40.58 1.51 14.42
C ILE A 107 41.74 1.74 13.46
N SER A 108 41.47 2.07 12.18
CA SER A 108 42.54 2.34 11.21
C SER A 108 43.43 3.52 11.60
N ARG A 109 42.88 4.56 12.23
CA ARG A 109 43.67 5.69 12.76
C ARG A 109 44.48 5.32 14.00
N ALA A 110 43.96 4.43 14.84
CA ALA A 110 44.61 4.03 16.08
C ALA A 110 45.75 3.02 15.87
N TYR A 111 45.69 2.20 14.81
CA TYR A 111 46.61 1.08 14.60
C TYR A 111 47.28 1.06 13.22
N GLY A 112 46.93 1.96 12.30
CA GLY A 112 47.47 2.02 10.93
C GLY A 112 48.47 3.16 10.69
N GLY A 113 49.00 3.76 11.75
CA GLY A 113 50.08 4.75 11.73
C GLY A 113 51.34 4.21 12.41
#